data_AF-A0A965SX01-F1
#
_entry.id   AF-A0A965SX01-F1
#
_cell.length_a   1.000
_cell.length_b   1.000
_cell.length_c   1.000
_cell.angle_alpha   90.00
_cell.angle_beta   90.00
_cell.angle_gamma   90.00
#
_symmetry.space_group_name_H-M   'P 1'
#
loop_
_entity.id
_entity.type
_entity.pdbx_description
1 polymer ?
#
loop_
_entity_poly.entity_id
_entity_poly.type
_entity_poly.pdbx_seq_one_letter_code
_entity_poly.pdbx_strand_id
1 'polypeptide(L)'
;EVGKKLLVLEKEIHQLAGQPFNIQSPKQIGEILFGQLQLPIVKKTPSGAPSTDEEVLQKLAEDFPLPARILDYRSLAKLMSTYIEKLPRMINPKTGRVHTNYAQAVAVTGRLASNDPNLQNIPVRTEEGRRIREAFVPQAGYRLVSADYSQIELRIMAHIAEDENLLAAFKAGKDIHQATAAEIFAIPLEQVSSEQRRYAKVINFGLIYGMSAYGLAGNLKIERAAAQQYIAKYFDRYPGVAQYMERTREEARSNGYVETVFGRRLWLPDIKANGPKRQGAERAAINAPMQGTAADLIKLAMVAVQNWLEQEQLKTRMLLQVHDELVFEAPPDELEHLKSSLPQLMGSIAELKVPLIVSIGVGDNWEEAH
;
A
#
# COMPACT_ATOMS: atom_id res chain seq x y z
N GLU A 1 -23.09 1.47 -15.87
CA GLU A 1 -23.40 0.48 -14.81
C GLU A 1 -23.29 1.08 -13.41
N VAL A 2 -22.10 1.58 -13.01
CA VAL A 2 -21.87 2.18 -11.67
C VAL A 2 -22.89 3.26 -11.30
N GLY A 3 -23.30 4.12 -12.25
CA GLY A 3 -24.33 5.13 -12.00
C GLY A 3 -25.69 4.55 -11.58
N LYS A 4 -26.07 3.38 -12.12
CA LYS A 4 -27.30 2.67 -11.69
C LYS A 4 -27.15 2.11 -10.27
N LYS A 5 -25.98 1.53 -9.94
CA LYS A 5 -25.68 1.03 -8.59
C LYS A 5 -25.73 2.17 -7.55
N LEU A 6 -25.18 3.35 -7.88
CA LEU A 6 -25.24 4.53 -7.02
C LEU A 6 -26.68 4.98 -6.73
N LEU A 7 -27.55 5.01 -7.74
CA LEU A 7 -28.97 5.36 -7.55
C LEU A 7 -29.73 4.35 -6.69
N VAL A 8 -29.37 3.06 -6.76
CA VAL A 8 -29.95 2.02 -5.90
C VAL A 8 -29.49 2.23 -4.46
N LEU A 9 -28.18 2.39 -4.24
CA LEU A 9 -27.62 2.64 -2.91
C LEU A 9 -28.15 3.92 -2.28
N GLU A 10 -28.31 4.99 -3.07
CA GLU A 10 -28.90 6.24 -2.60
C GLU A 10 -30.32 6.05 -2.04
N LYS A 11 -31.17 5.31 -2.78
CA LYS A 11 -32.52 4.98 -2.32
C LYS A 11 -32.52 4.14 -1.06
N GLU A 12 -31.65 3.12 -0.97
CA GLU A 12 -31.51 2.29 0.22
C GLU A 12 -31.06 3.12 1.43
N ILE A 13 -30.09 4.03 1.24
CA ILE A 13 -29.58 4.93 2.28
C ILE A 13 -30.67 5.88 2.76
N HIS A 14 -31.43 6.50 1.85
CA HIS A 14 -32.56 7.38 2.21
C HIS A 14 -33.65 6.61 2.96
N GLN A 15 -33.93 5.37 2.58
CA GLN A 15 -34.89 4.52 3.28
C GLN A 15 -34.42 4.18 4.70
N LEU A 16 -33.15 3.80 4.86
CA LEU A 16 -32.55 3.49 6.17
C LEU A 16 -32.46 4.72 7.07
N ALA A 17 -32.25 5.90 6.50
CA ALA A 17 -32.23 7.18 7.24
C ALA A 17 -33.64 7.71 7.56
N GLY A 18 -34.68 7.19 6.90
CA GLY A 18 -36.06 7.66 7.01
C GLY A 18 -36.32 9.01 6.33
N GLN A 19 -35.33 9.60 5.66
CA GLN A 19 -35.46 10.84 4.90
C GLN A 19 -34.37 11.00 3.83
N PRO A 20 -34.63 11.77 2.75
CA PRO A 20 -33.60 12.15 1.80
C PRO A 20 -32.58 13.13 2.41
N PHE A 21 -31.30 12.92 2.10
CA PHE A 21 -30.22 13.84 2.45
C PHE A 21 -29.04 13.69 1.48
N ASN A 22 -28.10 14.64 1.50
CA ASN A 22 -26.89 14.59 0.71
C ASN A 22 -25.86 13.64 1.35
N ILE A 23 -25.73 12.44 0.76
CA ILE A 23 -24.84 11.36 1.20
C ILE A 23 -23.35 11.72 1.02
N GLN A 24 -23.02 12.75 0.25
CA GLN A 24 -21.65 13.24 0.13
C GLN A 24 -21.30 14.29 1.19
N SER A 25 -22.28 14.83 1.94
CA SER A 25 -22.06 15.85 2.96
C SER A 25 -21.75 15.21 4.32
N PRO A 26 -20.51 15.33 4.86
CA PRO A 26 -20.17 14.80 6.18
C PRO A 26 -21.04 15.38 7.29
N LYS A 27 -21.49 16.65 7.12
CA LYS A 27 -22.37 17.33 8.06
C LYS A 27 -23.75 16.67 8.12
N GLN A 28 -24.40 16.45 6.97
CA GLN A 28 -25.73 15.83 6.95
C GLN A 28 -25.67 14.37 7.38
N ILE A 29 -24.62 13.62 6.99
CA ILE A 29 -24.41 12.27 7.54
C ILE A 29 -24.31 12.33 9.06
N GLY A 30 -23.53 13.28 9.61
CA GLY A 30 -23.38 13.43 11.05
C GLY A 30 -24.70 13.74 11.76
N GLU A 31 -25.53 14.61 11.18
CA GLU A 31 -26.87 14.94 11.70
C GLU A 31 -27.79 13.72 11.72
N ILE A 32 -27.80 12.92 10.65
CA ILE A 32 -28.58 11.67 10.58
C ILE A 32 -28.08 10.65 11.60
N LEU A 33 -26.78 10.31 11.56
CA LEU A 33 -26.22 9.23 12.38
C LEU A 33 -26.26 9.56 13.87
N PHE A 34 -25.81 10.75 14.26
CA PHE A 34 -25.61 11.08 15.68
C PHE A 34 -26.72 11.95 16.26
N GLY A 35 -27.43 12.71 15.44
CA GLY A 35 -28.56 13.54 15.87
C GLY A 35 -29.86 12.73 15.90
N GLN A 36 -30.30 12.25 14.74
CA GLN A 36 -31.59 11.56 14.58
C GLN A 36 -31.55 10.12 15.08
N LEU A 37 -30.58 9.33 14.61
CA LEU A 37 -30.46 7.92 14.96
C LEU A 37 -29.72 7.69 16.29
N GLN A 38 -29.12 8.75 16.84
CA GLN A 38 -28.41 8.73 18.13
C GLN A 38 -27.37 7.60 18.25
N LEU A 39 -26.69 7.28 17.15
CA LEU A 39 -25.62 6.29 17.12
C LEU A 39 -24.46 6.70 18.03
N PRO A 40 -23.67 5.76 18.57
CA PRO A 40 -22.56 6.07 19.46
C PRO A 40 -21.48 6.90 18.76
N ILE A 41 -21.00 7.96 19.42
CA ILE A 41 -19.90 8.78 18.90
C ILE A 41 -18.57 8.06 19.19
N VAL A 42 -17.98 7.47 18.15
CA VAL A 42 -16.70 6.75 18.26
C VAL A 42 -15.52 7.72 18.37
N LYS A 43 -15.53 8.81 17.59
CA LYS A 43 -14.43 9.78 17.48
C LYS A 43 -14.97 11.15 17.12
N LYS A 44 -14.27 12.20 17.54
CA LYS A 44 -14.56 13.60 17.19
C LYS A 44 -13.47 14.18 16.30
N THR A 45 -13.86 15.08 15.41
CA THR A 45 -12.95 15.90 14.61
C THR A 45 -12.20 16.91 15.50
N PRO A 46 -11.12 17.57 15.01
CA PRO A 46 -10.47 18.66 15.74
C PRO A 46 -11.42 19.81 16.12
N SER A 47 -12.48 20.02 15.33
CA SER A 47 -13.53 21.00 15.62
C SER A 47 -14.56 20.53 16.65
N GLY A 48 -14.42 19.32 17.20
CA GLY A 48 -15.30 18.75 18.23
C GLY A 48 -16.57 18.08 17.69
N ALA A 49 -16.82 18.14 16.38
CA ALA A 49 -17.97 17.47 15.76
C ALA A 49 -17.75 15.94 15.71
N PRO A 50 -18.79 15.12 15.77
CA PRO A 50 -18.67 13.69 15.52
C PRO A 50 -18.06 13.40 14.14
N SER A 51 -17.06 12.53 14.08
CA SER A 51 -16.41 12.17 12.82
C SER A 51 -17.29 11.20 12.02
N THR A 52 -17.30 11.37 10.70
CA THR A 52 -17.89 10.42 9.74
C THR A 52 -16.83 9.93 8.77
N ASP A 53 -15.57 9.85 9.21
CA ASP A 53 -14.48 9.27 8.44
C ASP A 53 -14.68 7.75 8.21
N GLU A 54 -13.88 7.18 7.32
CA GLU A 54 -13.99 5.77 6.95
C GLU A 54 -13.81 4.84 8.16
N GLU A 55 -12.88 5.15 9.05
CA GLU A 55 -12.61 4.40 10.29
C GLU A 55 -13.84 4.36 11.21
N VAL A 56 -14.48 5.51 11.46
CA VAL A 56 -15.69 5.58 12.29
C VAL A 56 -16.86 4.87 11.64
N LEU A 57 -17.09 5.09 10.33
CA LEU A 57 -18.19 4.43 9.63
C LEU A 57 -18.00 2.92 9.59
N GLN A 58 -16.78 2.41 9.43
CA GLN A 58 -16.49 0.97 9.47
C GLN A 58 -16.77 0.39 10.86
N LYS A 59 -16.45 1.13 11.93
CA LYS A 59 -16.76 0.68 13.29
C LYS A 59 -18.27 0.64 13.54
N LEU A 60 -18.99 1.68 13.13
CA LEU A 60 -20.46 1.72 13.24
C LEU A 60 -21.14 0.67 12.36
N ALA A 61 -20.55 0.32 11.22
CA ALA A 61 -21.08 -0.68 10.30
C ALA A 61 -21.11 -2.10 10.89
N GLU A 62 -20.39 -2.36 11.99
CA GLU A 62 -20.44 -3.65 12.70
C GLU A 62 -21.83 -3.90 13.32
N ASP A 63 -22.47 -2.84 13.81
CA ASP A 63 -23.74 -2.91 14.53
C ASP A 63 -24.91 -2.31 13.74
N PHE A 64 -24.63 -1.41 12.78
CA PHE A 64 -25.65 -0.61 12.10
C PHE A 64 -25.55 -0.71 10.56
N PRO A 65 -26.65 -0.97 9.85
CA PRO A 65 -26.62 -1.16 8.39
C PRO A 65 -26.38 0.13 7.59
N LEU A 66 -26.84 1.28 8.07
CA LEU A 66 -26.74 2.56 7.35
C LEU A 66 -25.28 3.00 7.11
N PRO A 67 -24.37 2.99 8.11
CA PRO A 67 -22.95 3.25 7.89
C PRO A 67 -22.31 2.37 6.81
N ALA A 68 -22.64 1.08 6.76
CA ALA A 68 -22.13 0.16 5.74
C ALA A 68 -22.52 0.62 4.33
N ARG A 69 -23.79 0.96 4.12
CA ARG A 69 -24.27 1.45 2.81
C ARG A 69 -23.67 2.79 2.43
N ILE A 70 -23.45 3.69 3.39
CA ILE A 70 -22.73 4.95 3.14
C ILE A 70 -21.30 4.69 2.66
N LEU A 71 -20.61 3.70 3.24
CA LEU A 71 -19.26 3.30 2.79
C LEU A 71 -19.28 2.78 1.36
N ASP A 72 -20.22 1.89 1.02
CA ASP A 72 -20.39 1.36 -0.34
C ASP A 72 -20.62 2.49 -1.34
N TYR A 73 -21.53 3.42 -1.00
CA TYR A 73 -21.83 4.58 -1.83
C TYR A 73 -20.61 5.47 -2.03
N ARG A 74 -19.86 5.80 -0.96
CA ARG A 74 -18.66 6.64 -1.04
C ARG A 74 -17.57 5.99 -1.89
N SER A 75 -17.37 4.68 -1.76
CA SER A 75 -16.41 3.92 -2.56
C SER A 75 -16.74 4.03 -4.05
N LEU A 76 -17.98 3.72 -4.44
CA LEU A 76 -18.42 3.79 -5.84
C LEU A 76 -18.47 5.22 -6.38
N ALA A 77 -18.89 6.19 -5.57
CA ALA A 77 -18.94 7.59 -5.97
C ALA A 77 -17.53 8.16 -6.21
N LYS A 78 -16.57 7.78 -5.36
CA LYS A 78 -15.15 8.10 -5.58
C LYS A 78 -14.63 7.44 -6.85
N LEU A 79 -14.94 6.17 -7.08
CA LEU A 79 -14.54 5.46 -8.30
C LEU A 79 -15.09 6.15 -9.56
N MET A 80 -16.38 6.54 -9.53
CA MET A 80 -17.05 7.24 -10.62
C MET A 80 -16.38 8.59 -10.92
N SER A 81 -16.31 9.45 -9.92
CA SER A 81 -15.82 10.83 -10.08
C SER A 81 -14.32 10.91 -10.34
N THR A 82 -13.53 10.02 -9.74
CA THR A 82 -12.06 10.07 -9.81
C THR A 82 -11.53 9.39 -11.07
N TYR A 83 -12.15 8.30 -11.50
CA TYR A 83 -11.62 7.46 -12.58
C TYR A 83 -12.56 7.39 -13.79
N ILE A 84 -13.80 6.91 -13.61
CA ILE A 84 -14.71 6.61 -14.74
C ILE A 84 -15.04 7.86 -15.57
N GLU A 85 -15.34 8.99 -14.91
CA GLU A 85 -15.66 10.23 -15.61
C GLU A 85 -14.41 11.02 -16.02
N LYS A 86 -13.35 10.95 -15.22
CA LYS A 86 -12.17 11.81 -15.38
C LYS A 86 -11.18 11.26 -16.41
N LEU A 87 -10.87 9.97 -16.37
CA LEU A 87 -9.85 9.36 -17.24
C LEU A 87 -10.14 9.55 -18.74
N PRO A 88 -11.37 9.33 -19.26
CA PRO A 88 -11.64 9.54 -20.67
C PRO A 88 -11.44 11.00 -21.12
N ARG A 89 -11.70 11.96 -20.22
CA ARG A 89 -11.48 13.39 -20.48
C ARG A 89 -10.01 13.80 -20.44
N MET A 90 -9.14 12.95 -19.90
CA MET A 90 -7.69 13.18 -19.80
C MET A 90 -6.90 12.59 -20.97
N ILE A 91 -7.59 11.97 -21.94
CA ILE A 91 -6.95 11.46 -23.15
C ILE A 91 -6.42 12.63 -23.97
N ASN A 92 -5.12 12.63 -24.23
CA ASN A 92 -4.48 13.63 -25.07
C ASN A 92 -4.85 13.39 -26.54
N PRO A 93 -5.53 14.34 -27.23
CA PRO A 93 -6.00 14.15 -28.59
C PRO A 93 -4.91 13.85 -29.63
N LYS A 94 -3.66 14.27 -29.38
CA LYS A 94 -2.55 14.05 -30.32
C LYS A 94 -1.98 12.63 -30.26
N THR A 95 -2.03 12.01 -29.08
CA THR A 95 -1.40 10.70 -28.84
C THR A 95 -2.41 9.58 -28.64
N GLY A 96 -3.67 9.92 -28.33
CA GLY A 96 -4.68 8.95 -27.94
C GLY A 96 -4.43 8.30 -26.57
N ARG A 97 -3.51 8.85 -25.76
CA ARG A 97 -3.09 8.29 -24.47
C ARG A 97 -3.33 9.26 -23.32
N VAL A 98 -3.43 8.72 -22.12
CA VAL A 98 -3.40 9.50 -20.87
C VAL A 98 -1.94 9.68 -20.46
N HIS A 99 -1.56 10.91 -20.12
CA HIS A 99 -0.20 11.26 -19.69
C HIS A 99 -0.26 11.68 -18.22
N THR A 100 0.22 10.82 -17.32
CA THR A 100 0.36 11.17 -15.90
C THR A 100 1.58 12.07 -15.67
N ASN A 101 1.59 12.80 -14.57
CA ASN A 101 2.75 13.53 -14.09
C ASN A 101 3.38 12.78 -12.91
N TYR A 102 4.67 12.44 -13.03
CA TYR A 102 5.46 11.88 -11.93
C TYR A 102 6.26 12.97 -11.24
N ALA A 103 5.81 13.37 -10.05
CA ALA A 103 6.51 14.32 -9.21
C ALA A 103 7.62 13.62 -8.41
N GLN A 104 8.87 13.94 -8.74
CA GLN A 104 10.06 13.30 -8.16
C GLN A 104 10.48 13.89 -6.81
N ALA A 105 10.13 15.14 -6.52
CA ALA A 105 10.58 15.91 -5.36
C ALA A 105 9.42 16.32 -4.43
N VAL A 106 8.47 15.41 -4.19
CA VAL A 106 7.28 15.67 -3.35
C VAL A 106 7.23 14.79 -2.10
N ALA A 107 7.38 13.47 -2.25
CA ALA A 107 7.30 12.57 -1.10
C ALA A 107 8.57 12.68 -0.23
N VAL A 108 8.39 12.86 1.06
CA VAL A 108 9.50 12.99 2.04
C VAL A 108 10.38 11.74 2.12
N THR A 109 9.83 10.57 1.81
CA THR A 109 10.57 9.29 1.76
C THR A 109 11.23 9.03 0.41
N GLY A 110 11.08 9.94 -0.56
CA GLY A 110 11.71 9.81 -1.87
C GLY A 110 10.94 8.97 -2.88
N ARG A 111 9.74 8.45 -2.56
CA ARG A 111 8.86 7.82 -3.57
C ARG A 111 8.46 8.81 -4.66
N LEU A 112 8.21 8.31 -5.87
CA LEU A 112 7.53 9.09 -6.90
C LEU A 112 6.07 9.28 -6.48
N ALA A 113 5.53 10.47 -6.71
CA ALA A 113 4.10 10.72 -6.61
C ALA A 113 3.52 10.87 -8.02
N SER A 114 2.32 10.34 -8.25
CA SER A 114 1.61 10.47 -9.52
C SER A 114 0.41 11.41 -9.38
N ASN A 115 0.23 12.34 -10.32
CA ASN A 115 -0.95 13.20 -10.40
C ASN A 115 -1.41 13.46 -11.84
N ASP A 116 -2.67 13.87 -11.96
CA ASP A 116 -3.34 14.27 -13.21
C ASP A 116 -3.18 13.29 -14.40
N PRO A 117 -3.63 12.02 -14.27
CA PRO A 117 -4.26 11.40 -13.10
C PRO A 117 -3.26 10.74 -12.16
N ASN A 118 -3.66 10.49 -10.91
CA ASN A 118 -2.90 9.65 -9.99
C ASN A 118 -3.15 8.18 -10.31
N LEU A 119 -2.18 7.54 -10.97
CA LEU A 119 -2.23 6.14 -11.38
C LEU A 119 -1.77 5.18 -10.27
N GLN A 120 -1.14 5.69 -9.22
CA GLN A 120 -0.72 4.90 -8.05
C GLN A 120 -1.89 4.51 -7.14
N ASN A 121 -3.01 5.22 -7.22
CA ASN A 121 -4.16 5.01 -6.33
C ASN A 121 -5.32 4.23 -6.99
N ILE A 122 -5.09 3.64 -8.17
CA ILE A 122 -6.14 2.87 -8.85
C ILE A 122 -6.49 1.63 -8.01
N PRO A 123 -7.76 1.46 -7.59
CA PRO A 123 -8.11 0.40 -6.65
C PRO A 123 -7.91 -1.02 -7.20
N VAL A 124 -7.43 -1.93 -6.35
CA VAL A 124 -7.16 -3.35 -6.69
C VAL A 124 -8.01 -4.38 -5.94
N ARG A 125 -8.67 -3.94 -4.87
CA ARG A 125 -9.30 -4.86 -3.91
C ARG A 125 -10.75 -5.19 -4.24
N THR A 126 -11.44 -4.29 -4.93
CA THR A 126 -12.85 -4.47 -5.31
C THR A 126 -12.96 -4.84 -6.77
N GLU A 127 -14.01 -5.59 -7.12
CA GLU A 127 -14.29 -5.97 -8.50
C GLU A 127 -14.41 -4.74 -9.42
N GLU A 128 -15.14 -3.71 -9.00
CA GLU A 128 -15.26 -2.48 -9.78
C GLU A 128 -13.92 -1.73 -9.92
N GLY A 129 -13.04 -1.84 -8.91
CA GLY A 129 -11.70 -1.29 -8.96
C GLY A 129 -10.82 -1.98 -10.00
N ARG A 130 -10.83 -3.31 -10.00
CA ARG A 130 -10.12 -4.15 -10.97
C ARG A 130 -10.57 -3.88 -12.40
N ARG A 131 -11.88 -3.68 -12.61
CA ARG A 131 -12.43 -3.28 -13.93
C ARG A 131 -11.92 -1.93 -14.44
N ILE A 132 -11.44 -1.04 -13.56
CA ILE A 132 -10.75 0.18 -14.03
C ILE A 132 -9.38 -0.17 -14.64
N ARG A 133 -8.67 -1.15 -14.08
CA ARG A 133 -7.37 -1.62 -14.63
C ARG A 133 -7.53 -2.32 -15.98
N GLU A 134 -8.65 -3.01 -16.21
CA GLU A 134 -9.00 -3.57 -17.53
C GLU A 134 -9.05 -2.51 -18.64
N ALA A 135 -9.35 -1.24 -18.30
CA ALA A 135 -9.38 -0.14 -19.26
C ALA A 135 -7.98 0.36 -19.67
N PHE A 136 -6.92 -0.08 -18.98
CA PHE A 136 -5.54 0.21 -19.35
C PHE A 136 -5.04 -0.91 -20.26
N VAL A 137 -5.02 -0.63 -21.55
CA VAL A 137 -4.62 -1.57 -22.61
C VAL A 137 -3.31 -1.11 -23.27
N PRO A 138 -2.50 -2.03 -23.80
CA PRO A 138 -1.30 -1.67 -24.54
C PRO A 138 -1.66 -1.06 -25.90
N GLN A 139 -0.66 -0.54 -26.61
CA GLN A 139 -0.80 -0.25 -28.04
C GLN A 139 -1.32 -1.49 -28.81
N ALA A 140 -2.07 -1.28 -29.89
CA ALA A 140 -2.56 -2.36 -30.74
C ALA A 140 -1.42 -3.28 -31.21
N GLY A 141 -1.62 -4.60 -31.04
CA GLY A 141 -0.64 -5.63 -31.37
C GLY A 141 0.44 -5.86 -30.31
N TYR A 142 0.44 -5.11 -29.20
CA TYR A 142 1.37 -5.27 -28.07
C TYR A 142 0.67 -5.98 -26.91
N ARG A 143 1.46 -6.37 -25.90
CA ARG A 143 0.98 -6.88 -24.60
C ARG A 143 1.46 -5.95 -23.49
N LEU A 144 0.70 -5.88 -22.39
CA LEU A 144 1.22 -5.29 -21.16
C LEU A 144 2.05 -6.32 -20.40
N VAL A 145 3.15 -5.85 -19.83
CA VAL A 145 4.04 -6.63 -18.97
C VAL A 145 4.14 -5.89 -17.64
N SER A 146 3.83 -6.58 -16.54
CA SER A 146 4.03 -6.07 -15.18
C SER A 146 5.24 -6.75 -14.56
N ALA A 147 6.12 -5.98 -13.93
CA ALA A 147 7.27 -6.46 -13.18
C ALA A 147 7.21 -5.91 -11.75
N ASP A 148 6.87 -6.77 -10.78
CA ASP A 148 6.64 -6.38 -9.39
C ASP A 148 7.63 -7.03 -8.42
N TYR A 149 8.23 -6.23 -7.53
CA TYR A 149 9.11 -6.78 -6.52
C TYR A 149 8.33 -7.53 -5.43
N SER A 150 8.60 -8.82 -5.31
CA SER A 150 7.94 -9.66 -4.33
C SER A 150 8.42 -9.36 -2.90
N GLN A 151 7.55 -8.68 -2.13
CA GLN A 151 7.75 -8.38 -0.70
C GLN A 151 9.01 -7.54 -0.44
N ILE A 152 9.28 -6.53 -1.28
CA ILE A 152 10.51 -5.73 -1.20
C ILE A 152 10.75 -5.12 0.19
N GLU A 153 9.69 -4.65 0.84
CA GLU A 153 9.79 -3.98 2.14
C GLU A 153 10.23 -4.95 3.26
N LEU A 154 9.77 -6.20 3.23
CA LEU A 154 10.20 -7.23 4.18
C LEU A 154 11.65 -7.66 3.91
N ARG A 155 12.06 -7.72 2.64
CA ARG A 155 13.45 -8.03 2.25
C ARG A 155 14.41 -6.93 2.71
N ILE A 156 14.01 -5.67 2.55
CA ILE A 156 14.76 -4.52 3.06
C ILE A 156 14.83 -4.58 4.58
N MET A 157 13.72 -4.88 5.26
CA MET A 157 13.72 -5.04 6.73
C MET A 157 14.72 -6.12 7.15
N ALA A 158 14.73 -7.29 6.49
CA ALA A 158 15.69 -8.35 6.77
C ALA A 158 17.14 -7.89 6.59
N HIS A 159 17.40 -7.09 5.54
CA HIS A 159 18.72 -6.54 5.27
C HIS A 159 19.18 -5.53 6.32
N ILE A 160 18.36 -4.54 6.69
CA ILE A 160 18.74 -3.46 7.62
C ILE A 160 18.74 -3.90 9.08
N ALA A 161 17.83 -4.82 9.44
CA ALA A 161 17.74 -5.34 10.79
C ALA A 161 18.78 -6.43 11.05
N GLU A 162 19.31 -7.04 9.99
CA GLU A 162 20.25 -8.16 10.03
C GLU A 162 19.77 -9.31 10.93
N ASP A 163 18.45 -9.49 11.02
CA ASP A 163 17.85 -10.51 11.86
C ASP A 163 18.08 -11.91 11.27
N GLU A 164 18.80 -12.77 12.00
CA GLU A 164 19.20 -14.09 11.51
C GLU A 164 18.00 -14.97 11.13
N ASN A 165 16.92 -14.91 11.90
CA ASN A 165 15.72 -15.72 11.65
C ASN A 165 14.99 -15.24 10.39
N LEU A 166 14.87 -13.93 10.20
CA LEU A 166 14.25 -13.35 9.03
C LEU A 166 15.08 -13.57 7.76
N LEU A 167 16.41 -13.40 7.86
CA LEU A 167 17.35 -13.70 6.78
C LEU A 167 17.28 -15.18 6.38
N ALA A 168 17.29 -16.09 7.36
CA ALA A 168 17.18 -17.53 7.10
C ALA A 168 15.84 -17.91 6.45
N ALA A 169 14.74 -17.30 6.89
CA ALA A 169 13.42 -17.55 6.31
C ALA A 169 13.36 -17.14 4.82
N PHE A 170 13.93 -16.00 4.46
CA PHE A 170 14.03 -15.57 3.07
C PHE A 170 14.94 -16.46 2.22
N LYS A 171 16.11 -16.85 2.74
CA LYS A 171 17.03 -17.77 2.06
C LYS A 171 16.41 -19.15 1.81
N ALA A 172 15.55 -19.60 2.72
CA ALA A 172 14.81 -20.85 2.58
C ALA A 172 13.55 -20.75 1.69
N GLY A 173 13.27 -19.59 1.07
CA GLY A 173 12.10 -19.38 0.22
C GLY A 173 10.75 -19.53 0.97
N LYS A 174 10.75 -19.37 2.30
CA LYS A 174 9.53 -19.53 3.11
C LYS A 174 8.61 -18.33 2.94
N ASP A 175 7.31 -18.58 2.99
CA ASP A 175 6.33 -17.50 3.15
C ASP A 175 6.46 -16.90 4.56
N ILE A 176 6.99 -15.68 4.63
CA ILE A 176 7.24 -14.98 5.90
C ILE A 176 5.94 -14.73 6.67
N HIS A 177 4.81 -14.49 6.00
CA HIS A 177 3.54 -14.30 6.69
C HIS A 177 3.06 -15.61 7.31
N GLN A 178 3.20 -16.72 6.60
CA GLN A 178 2.85 -18.03 7.12
C GLN A 178 3.79 -18.45 8.26
N ALA A 179 5.09 -18.19 8.12
CA ALA A 179 6.07 -18.45 9.17
C ALA A 179 5.78 -17.62 10.44
N THR A 180 5.52 -16.32 10.30
CA THR A 180 5.11 -15.48 11.44
C THR A 180 3.80 -16.00 12.07
N ALA A 181 2.82 -16.41 11.26
CA ALA A 181 1.55 -16.93 11.78
C ALA A 181 1.77 -18.21 12.60
N ALA A 182 2.53 -19.17 12.09
CA ALA A 182 2.85 -20.42 12.77
C ALA A 182 3.41 -20.16 14.18
N GLU A 183 4.31 -19.19 14.32
CA GLU A 183 4.91 -18.82 15.60
C GLU A 183 3.94 -18.09 16.54
N ILE A 184 3.20 -17.09 16.02
CA ILE A 184 2.28 -16.29 16.82
C ILE A 184 1.15 -17.16 17.38
N PHE A 185 0.60 -18.04 16.55
CA PHE A 185 -0.48 -18.95 16.90
C PHE A 185 0.00 -20.27 17.51
N ALA A 186 1.31 -20.52 17.56
CA ALA A 186 1.92 -21.75 18.07
C ALA A 186 1.36 -23.02 17.41
N ILE A 187 1.30 -23.02 16.07
CA ILE A 187 0.81 -24.13 15.24
C ILE A 187 1.85 -24.51 14.17
N PRO A 188 1.85 -25.76 13.66
CA PRO A 188 2.67 -26.14 12.52
C PRO A 188 2.40 -25.27 11.29
N LEU A 189 3.43 -25.04 10.47
CA LEU A 189 3.35 -24.18 9.29
C LEU A 189 2.23 -24.62 8.33
N GLU A 190 2.07 -25.93 8.15
CA GLU A 190 1.10 -26.56 7.26
C GLU A 190 -0.36 -26.40 7.74
N GLN A 191 -0.55 -26.08 9.02
CA GLN A 191 -1.86 -25.88 9.63
C GLN A 191 -2.29 -24.41 9.66
N VAL A 192 -1.43 -23.49 9.19
CA VAL A 192 -1.75 -22.07 9.13
C VAL A 192 -2.87 -21.85 8.11
N SER A 193 -4.02 -21.40 8.62
CA SER A 193 -5.15 -20.99 7.78
C SER A 193 -4.86 -19.70 7.02
N SER A 194 -5.57 -19.48 5.92
CA SER A 194 -5.52 -18.22 5.16
C SER A 194 -5.83 -16.99 6.01
N GLU A 195 -6.71 -17.13 7.01
CA GLU A 195 -7.07 -16.04 7.91
C GLU A 195 -5.93 -15.72 8.88
N GLN A 196 -5.29 -16.73 9.47
CA GLN A 196 -4.11 -16.55 10.33
C GLN A 196 -2.94 -15.93 9.54
N ARG A 197 -2.73 -16.36 8.30
CA ARG A 197 -1.75 -15.74 7.39
C ARG A 197 -2.08 -14.27 7.13
N ARG A 198 -3.36 -13.92 6.93
CA ARG A 198 -3.81 -12.53 6.77
C ARG A 198 -3.51 -11.70 8.02
N TYR A 199 -3.74 -12.24 9.22
CA TYR A 199 -3.39 -11.55 10.47
C TYR A 199 -1.89 -11.34 10.61
N ALA A 200 -1.07 -12.36 10.33
CA ALA A 200 0.38 -12.23 10.34
C ALA A 200 0.89 -11.22 9.30
N LYS A 201 0.22 -11.11 8.14
CA LYS A 201 0.50 -10.04 7.17
C LYS A 201 0.29 -8.65 7.78
N VAL A 202 -0.83 -8.41 8.45
CA VAL A 202 -1.11 -7.14 9.15
C VAL A 202 -0.07 -6.88 10.25
N ILE A 203 0.34 -7.91 10.99
CA ILE A 203 1.37 -7.81 12.03
C ILE A 203 2.72 -7.44 11.41
N ASN A 204 3.20 -8.19 10.43
CA ASN A 204 4.47 -7.93 9.76
C ASN A 204 4.53 -6.48 9.23
N PHE A 205 3.56 -6.06 8.43
CA PHE A 205 3.55 -4.70 7.89
C PHE A 205 3.36 -3.64 8.99
N GLY A 206 2.51 -3.91 9.98
CA GLY A 206 2.30 -2.99 11.09
C GLY A 206 3.58 -2.73 11.88
N LEU A 207 4.28 -3.80 12.30
CA LEU A 207 5.45 -3.70 13.16
C LEU A 207 6.66 -3.15 12.43
N ILE A 208 6.82 -3.49 11.16
CA ILE A 208 7.83 -2.87 10.28
C ILE A 208 7.66 -1.36 10.27
N TYR A 209 6.43 -0.85 10.25
CA TYR A 209 6.16 0.58 10.28
C TYR A 209 6.04 1.20 11.67
N GLY A 210 6.46 0.50 12.72
CA GLY A 210 6.42 1.02 14.09
C GLY A 210 5.01 1.22 14.63
N MET A 211 4.05 0.41 14.19
CA MET A 211 2.69 0.41 14.73
C MET A 211 2.69 0.02 16.20
N SER A 212 1.94 0.78 17.02
CA SER A 212 1.79 0.47 18.44
C SER A 212 0.80 -0.68 18.65
N ALA A 213 0.82 -1.27 19.85
CA ALA A 213 -0.18 -2.27 20.25
C ALA A 213 -1.63 -1.75 20.10
N TYR A 214 -1.86 -0.45 20.31
CA TYR A 214 -3.17 0.17 20.09
C TYR A 214 -3.58 0.12 18.61
N GLY A 215 -2.68 0.51 17.70
CA GLY A 215 -2.94 0.46 16.26
C GLY A 215 -3.13 -0.97 15.76
N LEU A 216 -2.34 -1.91 16.29
CA LEU A 216 -2.44 -3.31 15.92
C LEU A 216 -3.76 -3.94 16.40
N ALA A 217 -4.16 -3.65 17.64
CA ALA A 217 -5.44 -4.08 18.19
C ALA A 217 -6.63 -3.60 17.33
N GLY A 218 -6.60 -2.34 16.91
CA GLY A 218 -7.62 -1.78 16.02
C GLY A 218 -7.68 -2.49 14.66
N ASN A 219 -6.53 -2.68 14.00
CA ASN A 219 -6.47 -3.32 12.69
C ASN A 219 -6.88 -4.81 12.71
N LEU A 220 -6.56 -5.52 13.80
CA LEU A 220 -6.90 -6.93 13.96
C LEU A 220 -8.28 -7.14 14.60
N LYS A 221 -8.91 -6.09 15.13
CA LYS A 221 -10.14 -6.14 15.93
C LYS A 221 -10.01 -7.09 17.14
N ILE A 222 -8.90 -6.99 17.87
CA ILE A 222 -8.62 -7.79 19.06
C ILE A 222 -8.37 -6.90 20.29
N GLU A 223 -8.40 -7.53 21.47
CA GLU A 223 -8.02 -6.87 22.71
C GLU A 223 -6.57 -6.37 22.69
N ARG A 224 -6.34 -5.20 23.32
CA ARG A 224 -5.00 -4.60 23.40
C ARG A 224 -3.97 -5.53 24.04
N ALA A 225 -4.39 -6.31 25.05
CA ALA A 225 -3.53 -7.28 25.71
C ALA A 225 -3.06 -8.39 24.75
N ALA A 226 -3.96 -8.89 23.90
CA ALA A 226 -3.62 -9.87 22.87
C ALA A 226 -2.66 -9.28 21.83
N ALA A 227 -2.90 -8.04 21.38
CA ALA A 227 -1.99 -7.34 20.48
C ALA A 227 -0.59 -7.18 21.08
N GLN A 228 -0.48 -6.85 22.37
CA GLN A 228 0.82 -6.77 23.07
C GLN A 228 1.54 -8.13 23.08
N GLN A 229 0.82 -9.22 23.34
CA GLN A 229 1.40 -10.56 23.31
C GLN A 229 1.91 -10.93 21.91
N TYR A 230 1.17 -10.59 20.85
CA TYR A 230 1.62 -10.84 19.48
C TYR A 230 2.87 -10.04 19.12
N ILE A 231 2.96 -8.79 19.58
CA ILE A 231 4.16 -7.96 19.41
C ILE A 231 5.36 -8.57 20.14
N ALA A 232 5.16 -9.02 21.39
CA ALA A 232 6.22 -9.66 22.16
C ALA A 232 6.73 -10.93 21.46
N LYS A 233 5.83 -11.84 21.08
CA LYS A 233 6.21 -13.06 20.32
C LYS A 233 6.94 -12.74 19.03
N TYR A 234 6.51 -11.71 18.31
CA TYR A 234 7.17 -11.28 17.07
C TYR A 234 8.60 -10.84 17.32
N PHE A 235 8.86 -10.01 18.35
CA PHE A 235 10.20 -9.56 18.67
C PHE A 235 11.07 -10.61 19.35
N ASP A 236 10.48 -11.57 20.09
CA ASP A 236 11.20 -12.74 20.58
C ASP A 236 11.67 -13.62 19.41
N ARG A 237 10.86 -13.73 18.36
CA ARG A 237 11.21 -14.45 17.14
C ARG A 237 12.19 -13.70 16.24
N TYR A 238 12.05 -12.38 16.13
CA TYR A 238 12.86 -11.52 15.28
C TYR A 238 13.55 -10.42 16.11
N PRO A 239 14.49 -10.79 16.99
CA PRO A 239 15.14 -9.84 17.92
C PRO A 239 15.94 -8.75 17.21
N GLY A 240 16.51 -9.03 16.04
CA GLY A 240 17.24 -8.04 15.23
C GLY A 240 16.34 -6.91 14.76
N VAL A 241 15.05 -7.18 14.53
CA VAL A 241 14.07 -6.12 14.18
C VAL A 241 13.84 -5.18 15.36
N ALA A 242 13.72 -5.71 16.58
CA ALA A 242 13.57 -4.88 17.79
C ALA A 242 14.82 -4.01 18.03
N GLN A 243 16.00 -4.60 17.86
CA GLN A 243 17.28 -3.91 18.00
C GLN A 243 17.45 -2.79 16.97
N TYR A 244 17.11 -3.07 15.69
CA TYR A 244 17.09 -2.05 14.64
C TYR A 244 16.17 -0.89 15.00
N MET A 245 14.94 -1.18 15.43
CA MET A 245 13.99 -0.12 15.78
C MET A 245 14.48 0.78 16.92
N GLU A 246 15.18 0.23 17.93
CA GLU A 246 15.76 1.04 19.00
C GLU A 246 16.96 1.84 18.50
N ARG A 247 17.92 1.20 17.83
CA ARG A 247 19.10 1.86 17.25
C ARG A 247 18.71 3.04 16.37
N THR A 248 17.73 2.85 15.47
CA THR A 248 17.28 3.92 14.57
C THR A 248 16.58 5.06 15.31
N ARG A 249 15.87 4.80 16.42
CA ARG A 249 15.34 5.87 17.28
C ARG A 249 16.46 6.68 17.93
N GLU A 250 17.51 6.01 18.41
CA GLU A 250 18.67 6.67 19.01
C GLU A 250 19.47 7.50 18.00
N GLU A 251 19.74 6.93 16.81
CA GLU A 251 20.38 7.62 15.68
C GLU A 251 19.58 8.87 15.28
N ALA A 252 18.25 8.74 15.16
CA ALA A 252 17.39 9.86 14.84
C ALA A 252 17.45 10.97 15.90
N ARG A 253 17.48 10.61 17.20
CA ARG A 253 17.59 11.58 18.30
C ARG A 253 18.95 12.27 18.33
N SER A 254 20.02 11.53 18.04
CA SER A 254 21.39 12.04 18.00
C SER A 254 21.59 12.99 16.82
N ASN A 255 21.29 12.51 15.61
CA ASN A 255 21.66 13.17 14.36
C ASN A 255 20.59 14.15 13.86
N GLY A 256 19.32 13.98 14.29
CA GLY A 256 18.18 14.74 13.80
C GLY A 256 17.63 14.26 12.44
N TYR A 257 18.18 13.18 11.89
CA TYR A 257 17.76 12.55 10.65
C TYR A 257 18.04 11.05 10.67
N VAL A 258 17.44 10.34 9.70
CA VAL A 258 17.74 8.93 9.37
C VAL A 258 18.09 8.81 7.89
N GLU A 259 18.80 7.75 7.51
CA GLU A 259 19.25 7.49 6.14
C GLU A 259 18.69 6.18 5.57
N THR A 260 18.51 6.13 4.25
CA THR A 260 18.31 4.87 3.52
C THR A 260 19.65 4.16 3.33
N VAL A 261 19.61 2.91 2.86
CA VAL A 261 20.82 2.13 2.49
C VAL A 261 21.70 2.88 1.48
N PHE A 262 21.10 3.74 0.65
CA PHE A 262 21.79 4.51 -0.39
C PHE A 262 22.06 5.97 0.01
N GLY A 263 21.91 6.31 1.30
CA GLY A 263 22.28 7.62 1.84
C GLY A 263 21.24 8.73 1.66
N ARG A 264 20.00 8.43 1.24
CA ARG A 264 18.92 9.43 1.23
C ARG A 264 18.52 9.76 2.66
N ARG A 265 18.50 11.05 3.00
CA ARG A 265 18.14 11.54 4.34
C ARG A 265 16.68 11.92 4.48
N LEU A 266 16.09 11.59 5.62
CA LEU A 266 14.87 12.22 6.13
C LEU A 266 15.18 12.95 7.43
N TRP A 267 15.01 14.28 7.42
CA TRP A 267 15.13 15.11 8.63
C TRP A 267 13.88 15.04 9.49
N LEU A 268 14.07 14.94 10.80
CA LEU A 268 13.03 14.70 11.79
C LEU A 268 13.03 15.83 12.84
N PRO A 269 12.50 17.01 12.53
CA PRO A 269 12.58 18.17 13.43
C PRO A 269 11.88 17.94 14.77
N ASP A 270 10.83 17.11 14.78
CA ASP A 270 10.05 16.77 15.97
C ASP A 270 10.64 15.60 16.79
N ILE A 271 11.81 15.05 16.44
CA ILE A 271 12.38 13.89 17.15
C ILE A 271 12.77 14.19 18.60
N LYS A 272 13.01 15.46 18.91
CA LYS A 272 13.27 15.97 20.28
C LYS A 272 12.05 16.63 20.93
N ALA A 273 10.89 16.60 20.26
CA ALA A 273 9.64 17.14 20.82
C ALA A 273 9.11 16.28 21.97
N ASN A 274 7.94 16.63 22.50
CA ASN A 274 7.26 15.87 23.55
C ASN A 274 5.94 15.26 23.05
N GLY A 275 5.50 14.20 23.74
CA GLY A 275 4.18 13.61 23.53
C GLY A 275 3.95 13.09 22.11
N PRO A 276 2.75 13.31 21.53
CA PRO A 276 2.38 12.74 20.22
C PRO A 276 3.29 13.14 19.05
N LYS A 277 3.88 14.35 19.09
CA LYS A 277 4.81 14.81 18.03
C LYS A 277 6.06 13.94 17.97
N ARG A 278 6.67 13.68 19.13
CA ARG A 278 7.83 12.79 19.23
C ARG A 278 7.51 11.37 18.76
N GLN A 279 6.37 10.82 19.19
CA GLN A 279 5.94 9.49 18.78
C GLN A 279 5.66 9.40 17.27
N GLY A 280 5.19 10.49 16.65
CA GLY A 280 5.09 10.61 15.20
C GLY A 280 6.47 10.57 14.52
N ALA A 281 7.41 11.36 15.02
CA ALA A 281 8.78 11.42 14.49
C ALA A 281 9.54 10.09 14.67
N GLU A 282 9.39 9.41 15.81
CA GLU A 282 10.00 8.09 16.05
C GLU A 282 9.46 7.02 15.10
N ARG A 283 8.16 7.05 14.79
CA ARG A 283 7.58 6.15 13.77
C ARG A 283 8.10 6.47 12.37
N ALA A 284 8.21 7.75 12.02
CA ALA A 284 8.80 8.18 10.76
C ALA A 284 10.28 7.76 10.65
N ALA A 285 11.04 7.84 11.75
CA ALA A 285 12.42 7.41 11.81
C ALA A 285 12.60 5.93 11.47
N ILE A 286 11.70 5.07 11.96
CA ILE A 286 11.75 3.63 11.71
C ILE A 286 11.34 3.31 10.27
N ASN A 287 10.27 3.97 9.79
CA ASN A 287 9.67 3.71 8.48
C ASN A 287 10.54 4.20 7.31
N ALA A 288 11.06 5.43 7.41
CA ALA A 288 11.69 6.10 6.29
C ALA A 288 12.89 5.37 5.68
N PRO A 289 13.81 4.74 6.45
CA PRO A 289 14.88 3.94 5.88
C PRO A 289 14.36 2.81 4.99
N MET A 290 13.29 2.12 5.38
CA MET A 290 12.72 1.02 4.59
C MET A 290 12.00 1.54 3.34
N GLN A 291 11.06 2.47 3.54
CA GLN A 291 10.25 2.99 2.45
C GLN A 291 11.11 3.75 1.43
N GLY A 292 12.11 4.48 1.92
CA GLY A 292 13.06 5.21 1.09
C GLY A 292 14.04 4.29 0.38
N THR A 293 14.54 3.23 1.02
CA THR A 293 15.37 2.22 0.34
C THR A 293 14.59 1.54 -0.79
N ALA A 294 13.31 1.20 -0.59
CA ALA A 294 12.46 0.67 -1.66
C ALA A 294 12.31 1.69 -2.82
N ALA A 295 12.15 2.98 -2.50
CA ALA A 295 12.09 4.05 -3.48
C ALA A 295 13.42 4.25 -4.24
N ASP A 296 14.56 4.03 -3.57
CA ASP A 296 15.88 4.09 -4.20
C ASP A 296 16.08 2.90 -5.14
N LEU A 297 15.76 1.68 -4.69
CA LEU A 297 15.85 0.45 -5.50
C LEU A 297 15.01 0.53 -6.77
N ILE A 298 13.74 0.95 -6.68
CA ILE A 298 12.88 1.03 -7.87
C ILE A 298 13.40 2.08 -8.86
N LYS A 299 13.97 3.19 -8.39
CA LYS A 299 14.56 4.22 -9.27
C LYS A 299 15.85 3.74 -9.94
N LEU A 300 16.72 3.05 -9.20
CA LEU A 300 17.90 2.41 -9.78
C LEU A 300 17.48 1.39 -10.84
N ALA A 301 16.45 0.59 -10.55
CA ALA A 301 15.92 -0.38 -11.48
C ALA A 301 15.33 0.28 -12.73
N MET A 302 14.59 1.38 -12.60
CA MET A 302 14.08 2.14 -13.74
C MET A 302 15.22 2.60 -14.67
N VAL A 303 16.30 3.15 -14.11
CA VAL A 303 17.46 3.59 -14.89
C VAL A 303 18.16 2.42 -15.58
N ALA A 304 18.41 1.32 -14.85
CA ALA A 304 19.06 0.14 -15.41
C ALA A 304 18.22 -0.51 -16.52
N VAL A 305 16.92 -0.64 -16.31
CA VAL A 305 15.98 -1.19 -17.30
C VAL A 305 15.92 -0.29 -18.53
N GLN A 306 15.83 1.04 -18.36
CA GLN A 306 15.81 1.95 -19.51
C GLN A 306 17.10 1.85 -20.34
N ASN A 307 18.26 1.82 -19.68
CA ASN A 307 19.55 1.65 -20.36
C ASN A 307 19.61 0.32 -21.13
N TRP A 308 19.13 -0.76 -20.52
CA TRP A 308 19.08 -2.08 -21.16
C TRP A 308 18.16 -2.10 -22.39
N LEU A 309 16.95 -1.52 -22.28
CA LEU A 309 16.02 -1.40 -23.41
C LEU A 309 16.66 -0.66 -24.60
N GLU A 310 17.40 0.41 -24.32
CA GLU A 310 18.09 1.21 -25.35
C GLU A 310 19.29 0.48 -25.96
N GLN A 311 20.09 -0.22 -25.15
CA GLN A 311 21.27 -0.97 -25.59
C GLN A 311 20.90 -2.15 -26.50
N GLU A 312 19.86 -2.89 -26.12
CA GLU A 312 19.32 -4.01 -26.91
C GLU A 312 18.40 -3.54 -28.05
N GLN A 313 18.16 -2.23 -28.18
CA GLN A 313 17.30 -1.62 -29.20
C GLN A 313 15.87 -2.20 -29.22
N LEU A 314 15.34 -2.51 -28.04
CA LEU A 314 14.00 -3.08 -27.87
C LEU A 314 12.93 -2.03 -28.18
N LYS A 315 11.82 -2.48 -28.77
CA LYS A 315 10.63 -1.63 -29.03
C LYS A 315 9.76 -1.49 -27.79
N THR A 316 10.00 -2.30 -26.76
CA THR A 316 9.34 -2.25 -25.46
C THR A 316 9.49 -0.87 -24.82
N ARG A 317 8.41 -0.39 -24.19
CA ARG A 317 8.36 0.91 -23.51
C ARG A 317 7.94 0.76 -22.07
N MET A 318 8.70 1.38 -21.16
CA MET A 318 8.28 1.58 -19.77
C MET A 318 7.18 2.64 -19.73
N LEU A 319 6.01 2.28 -19.20
CA LEU A 319 4.83 3.14 -19.16
C LEU A 319 4.60 3.74 -17.78
N LEU A 320 4.60 2.90 -16.74
CA LEU A 320 4.20 3.29 -15.40
C LEU A 320 5.19 2.76 -14.36
N GLN A 321 5.35 3.55 -13.30
CA GLN A 321 5.87 3.12 -12.02
C GLN A 321 4.74 3.22 -10.98
N VAL A 322 4.41 2.11 -10.31
CA VAL A 322 3.32 2.01 -9.35
C VAL A 322 3.82 1.27 -8.12
N HIS A 323 4.08 1.99 -7.02
CA HIS A 323 4.64 1.40 -5.81
C HIS A 323 5.98 0.68 -6.04
N ASP A 324 5.99 -0.64 -6.05
CA ASP A 324 7.12 -1.55 -6.30
C ASP A 324 7.05 -2.24 -7.67
N GLU A 325 6.09 -1.85 -8.50
CA GLU A 325 5.82 -2.36 -9.84
C GLU A 325 6.30 -1.40 -10.95
N LEU A 326 6.87 -1.97 -12.01
CA LEU A 326 7.08 -1.32 -13.30
C LEU A 326 6.18 -1.97 -14.36
N VAL A 327 5.46 -1.14 -15.12
CA VAL A 327 4.55 -1.59 -16.19
C VAL A 327 5.10 -1.18 -17.54
N PHE A 328 5.08 -2.11 -18.49
CA PHE A 328 5.59 -1.94 -19.85
C PHE A 328 4.53 -2.29 -20.88
N GLU A 329 4.65 -1.75 -22.09
CA GLU A 329 4.05 -2.34 -23.29
C GLU A 329 5.17 -2.92 -24.17
N ALA A 330 4.99 -4.15 -24.65
CA ALA A 330 5.99 -4.87 -25.43
C ALA A 330 5.35 -5.60 -26.63
N PRO A 331 6.04 -5.70 -27.78
CA PRO A 331 5.55 -6.50 -28.89
C PRO A 331 5.72 -8.01 -28.58
N PRO A 332 4.91 -8.91 -29.17
CA PRO A 332 4.90 -10.33 -28.84
C PRO A 332 6.25 -11.04 -29.00
N ASP A 333 7.08 -10.61 -29.96
CA ASP A 333 8.41 -11.14 -30.26
C ASP A 333 9.46 -10.82 -29.19
N GLU A 334 9.24 -9.79 -28.36
CA GLU A 334 10.16 -9.43 -27.26
C GLU A 334 9.76 -10.04 -25.90
N LEU A 335 8.59 -10.68 -25.79
CA LEU A 335 8.04 -11.12 -24.50
C LEU A 335 8.88 -12.18 -23.79
N GLU A 336 9.38 -13.18 -24.52
CA GLU A 336 10.21 -14.23 -23.90
C GLU A 336 11.54 -13.66 -23.39
N HIS A 337 12.11 -12.70 -24.13
CA HIS A 337 13.32 -12.01 -23.70
C HIS A 337 13.09 -11.14 -22.45
N LEU A 338 11.96 -10.42 -22.38
CA LEU A 338 11.57 -9.68 -21.18
C LEU A 338 11.39 -10.60 -19.97
N LYS A 339 10.67 -11.72 -20.14
CA LYS A 339 10.43 -12.69 -19.06
C LYS A 339 11.73 -13.26 -18.50
N SER A 340 12.75 -13.49 -19.34
CA SER A 340 14.03 -14.00 -18.87
C SER A 340 14.93 -12.93 -18.25
N SER A 341 15.03 -11.76 -18.89
CA SER A 341 16.06 -10.77 -18.58
C SER A 341 15.62 -9.75 -17.53
N LEU A 342 14.36 -9.31 -17.57
CA LEU A 342 13.86 -8.25 -16.70
C LEU A 342 13.91 -8.61 -15.20
N PRO A 343 13.51 -9.83 -14.77
CA PRO A 343 13.63 -10.22 -13.36
C PRO A 343 15.06 -10.27 -12.86
N GLN A 344 16.00 -10.71 -13.70
CA GLN A 344 17.41 -10.79 -13.36
C GLN A 344 17.99 -9.40 -13.18
N LEU A 345 17.74 -8.51 -14.15
CA LEU A 345 18.23 -7.13 -14.15
C LEU A 345 17.73 -6.35 -12.92
N MET A 346 16.43 -6.42 -12.64
CA MET A 346 15.84 -5.78 -11.47
C MET A 346 16.29 -6.46 -10.16
N GLY A 347 16.35 -7.78 -10.14
CA GLY A 347 16.79 -8.56 -8.98
C GLY A 347 18.25 -8.33 -8.59
N SER A 348 19.10 -7.93 -9.54
CA SER A 348 20.53 -7.67 -9.34
C SER A 348 20.90 -6.20 -9.14
N ILE A 349 19.91 -5.30 -8.98
CA ILE A 349 20.19 -3.85 -8.96
C ILE A 349 21.01 -3.41 -7.73
N ALA A 350 20.96 -4.20 -6.67
CA ALA A 350 21.72 -3.96 -5.45
C ALA A 350 22.02 -5.28 -4.74
N GLU A 351 23.17 -5.34 -4.09
CA GLU A 351 23.56 -6.47 -3.26
C GLU A 351 23.00 -6.29 -1.84
N LEU A 352 21.86 -6.92 -1.57
CA LEU A 352 21.29 -7.01 -0.23
C LEU A 352 21.61 -8.38 0.41
N LYS A 353 21.48 -8.48 1.73
CA LYS A 353 21.69 -9.74 2.47
C LYS A 353 20.66 -10.83 2.12
N VAL A 354 19.57 -10.45 1.46
CA VAL A 354 18.55 -11.34 0.89
C VAL A 354 18.33 -10.95 -0.58
N PRO A 355 18.14 -11.92 -1.49
CA PRO A 355 17.97 -11.60 -2.90
C PRO A 355 16.68 -10.81 -3.12
N LEU A 356 16.70 -9.85 -4.04
CA LEU A 356 15.48 -9.24 -4.57
C LEU A 356 14.85 -10.20 -5.57
N ILE A 357 13.53 -10.37 -5.48
CA ILE A 357 12.77 -11.24 -6.39
C ILE A 357 11.73 -10.40 -7.10
N VAL A 358 11.62 -10.60 -8.40
CA VAL A 358 10.65 -9.91 -9.26
C VAL A 358 9.76 -10.95 -9.92
N SER A 359 8.45 -10.73 -9.83
CA SER A 359 7.45 -11.51 -10.54
C SER A 359 7.06 -10.79 -11.82
N ILE A 360 6.84 -11.57 -12.90
CA ILE A 360 6.41 -11.05 -14.19
C ILE A 360 5.02 -11.57 -14.50
N GLY A 361 4.10 -10.67 -14.83
CA GLY A 361 2.82 -11.00 -15.43
C GLY A 361 2.65 -10.36 -16.80
N VAL A 362 1.86 -10.99 -17.66
CA VAL A 362 1.64 -10.55 -19.06
C VAL A 362 0.15 -10.66 -19.38
N GLY A 363 -0.43 -9.58 -19.89
CA GLY A 363 -1.87 -9.48 -20.10
C GLY A 363 -2.23 -8.66 -21.33
N ASP A 364 -3.48 -8.75 -21.75
CA ASP A 364 -4.07 -7.85 -22.76
C ASP A 364 -4.50 -6.51 -22.15
N ASN A 365 -4.56 -6.44 -20.83
CA ASN A 365 -4.81 -5.23 -20.05
C ASN A 365 -4.04 -5.28 -18.72
N TRP A 366 -4.06 -4.19 -17.95
CA TRP A 366 -3.27 -4.09 -16.73
C TRP A 366 -3.77 -5.01 -15.61
N GLU A 367 -5.07 -5.33 -15.54
CA GLU A 367 -5.57 -6.30 -14.56
C GLU A 367 -5.08 -7.72 -14.83
N GLU A 368 -4.99 -8.13 -16.10
CA GLU A 368 -4.47 -9.45 -16.47
C GLU A 368 -2.95 -9.56 -16.31
N ALA A 369 -2.23 -8.45 -16.49
CA ALA A 369 -0.78 -8.42 -16.35
C ALA A 369 -0.33 -8.36 -14.88
N HIS A 370 -1.17 -7.85 -13.98
CA HIS A 370 -0.89 -7.69 -12.55
C HIS A 370 -1.31 -8.93 -11.76
#